data_AF-A0A5N7MR34-F1
#
_entry.id   AF-A0A5N7MR34-F1
#
_cell.length_a   1.000
_cell.length_b   1.000
_cell.length_c   1.000
_cell.angle_alpha   90.00
_cell.angle_beta   90.00
_cell.angle_gamma   90.00
#
_symmetry.space_group_name_H-M   'P 1'
#
loop_
_entity.id
_entity.type
_entity.pdbx_description
1 polymer ?
#
loop_
_entity_poly.entity_id
_entity_poly.type
_entity_poly.pdbx_seq_one_letter_code
_entity_poly.pdbx_strand_id
1 'polypeptide(L)'
;MFRYLWRHKIFSLALIAAFLIGLYLQPVAAWSALGLQLFLRLTKVHSHLVILDLTDRAALKHVRTLATKRAHMLSPDEYGNVSEEAWDKHLNTFIRKTLLPDFQRRKIDHLLASDPKRHLGRLRSRIDRIVDRYQVTAPSDTEVEDLMTGREFEVYCREILQEAGWQAALPPGSGDQGADIIAEKDGSRVVIQCKFYNGAVGNKAVQEAYAAAAFQDAHMPWWSQTQSSPSQPISSHTRTACC
;
A
#
# COMPACT_ATOMS: atom_id res chain seq x y z
N MET A 1 13.97 10.95 -0.35
CA MET A 1 14.95 10.67 -1.43
C MET A 1 16.08 11.71 -1.52
N PHE A 2 15.80 13.01 -1.32
CA PHE A 2 16.81 14.07 -1.52
C PHE A 2 17.89 14.13 -0.45
N ARG A 3 17.57 14.05 0.85
CA ARG A 3 18.53 14.44 1.92
C ARG A 3 19.82 13.59 2.01
N TYR A 4 19.79 12.26 1.81
CA TYR A 4 21.00 11.43 1.93
C TYR A 4 21.81 11.35 0.63
N LEU A 5 21.14 11.17 -0.51
CA LEU A 5 21.80 11.16 -1.83
C LEU A 5 22.37 12.53 -2.19
N TRP A 6 21.67 13.62 -1.87
CA TRP A 6 22.19 14.99 -2.01
C TRP A 6 23.34 15.23 -1.05
N ARG A 7 23.23 14.83 0.22
CA ARG A 7 24.33 14.97 1.19
C ARG A 7 25.57 14.18 0.81
N HIS A 8 25.44 13.00 0.18
CA HIS A 8 26.59 12.20 -0.25
C HIS A 8 27.20 12.66 -1.57
N LYS A 9 26.39 13.14 -2.53
CA LYS A 9 26.89 13.79 -3.75
C LYS A 9 27.54 15.14 -3.44
N ILE A 10 26.96 15.92 -2.51
CA ILE A 10 27.58 17.13 -1.97
C ILE A 10 28.83 16.78 -1.19
N PHE A 11 28.85 15.73 -0.37
CA PHE A 11 30.06 15.33 0.33
C PHE A 11 31.17 14.95 -0.64
N SER A 12 30.89 14.18 -1.68
CA SER A 12 31.89 13.87 -2.70
C SER A 12 32.28 15.10 -3.52
N LEU A 13 31.35 15.98 -3.89
CA LEU A 13 31.68 17.25 -4.57
C LEU A 13 32.48 18.19 -3.67
N ALA A 14 32.17 18.24 -2.38
CA ALA A 14 32.88 19.02 -1.37
C ALA A 14 34.25 18.42 -1.07
N LEU A 15 34.40 17.10 -1.08
CA LEU A 15 35.70 16.43 -0.98
C LEU A 15 36.55 16.68 -2.24
N ILE A 16 35.95 16.63 -3.42
CA ILE A 16 36.64 16.93 -4.68
C ILE A 16 37.01 18.43 -4.73
N ALA A 17 36.12 19.31 -4.31
CA ALA A 17 36.39 20.74 -4.20
C ALA A 17 37.46 21.03 -3.13
N ALA A 18 37.40 20.39 -1.96
CA ALA A 18 38.43 20.49 -0.91
C ALA A 18 39.76 19.88 -1.35
N PHE A 19 39.75 18.85 -2.20
CA PHE A 19 40.95 18.29 -2.83
C PHE A 19 41.56 19.30 -3.82
N LEU A 20 40.75 19.93 -4.68
CA LEU A 20 41.19 20.96 -5.64
C LEU A 20 41.67 22.25 -4.95
N ILE A 21 40.98 22.69 -3.89
CA ILE A 21 41.34 23.85 -3.05
C ILE A 21 42.57 23.53 -2.20
N GLY A 22 42.65 22.32 -1.63
CA GLY A 22 43.78 21.83 -0.84
C GLY A 22 45.05 21.66 -1.68
N LEU A 23 44.92 21.37 -2.98
CA LEU A 23 46.02 21.37 -3.95
C LEU A 23 46.66 22.76 -4.09
N TYR A 24 45.91 23.83 -3.78
CA TYR A 24 46.34 25.22 -3.92
C TYR A 24 46.75 25.88 -2.57
N LEU A 25 46.21 25.42 -1.43
CA LEU A 25 46.51 26.02 -0.11
C LEU A 25 47.24 25.10 0.89
N GLN A 26 46.84 23.83 1.05
CA GLN A 26 47.46 22.88 2.00
C GLN A 26 47.31 21.41 1.54
N PRO A 27 48.39 20.77 1.03
CA PRO A 27 48.31 19.45 0.40
C PRO A 27 47.83 18.33 1.35
N VAL A 28 48.03 18.46 2.66
CA VAL A 28 47.66 17.44 3.66
C VAL A 28 46.14 17.21 3.72
N ALA A 29 45.32 18.26 3.55
CA ALA A 29 43.87 18.14 3.56
C ALA A 29 43.32 17.42 2.31
N ALA A 30 43.98 17.60 1.16
CA ALA A 30 43.63 16.92 -0.07
C ALA A 30 43.90 15.40 0.02
N TRP A 31 45.08 15.02 0.52
CA TRP A 31 45.45 13.61 0.67
C TRP A 31 44.62 12.90 1.76
N SER A 32 44.25 13.56 2.85
CA SER A 32 43.39 12.97 3.88
C SER A 32 41.95 12.76 3.38
N ALA A 33 41.41 13.69 2.61
CA ALA A 33 40.10 13.56 1.97
C ALA A 33 40.09 12.40 0.94
N LEU A 34 41.08 12.34 0.07
CA LEU A 34 41.22 11.27 -0.92
C LEU A 34 41.43 9.91 -0.24
N GLY A 35 42.25 9.87 0.82
CA GLY A 35 42.46 8.71 1.67
C GLY A 35 41.18 8.22 2.36
N LEU A 36 40.37 9.12 2.91
CA LEU A 36 39.08 8.78 3.52
C LEU A 36 38.08 8.26 2.47
N GLN A 37 38.04 8.83 1.28
CA GLN A 37 37.14 8.38 0.21
C GLN A 37 37.54 7.00 -0.33
N LEU A 38 38.85 6.75 -0.51
CA LEU A 38 39.37 5.44 -0.85
C LEU A 38 39.12 4.44 0.28
N PHE A 39 39.33 4.82 1.54
CA PHE A 39 39.05 3.98 2.70
C PHE A 39 37.58 3.57 2.76
N LEU A 40 36.63 4.51 2.64
CA LEU A 40 35.20 4.21 2.65
C LEU A 40 34.76 3.32 1.47
N ARG A 41 35.43 3.42 0.32
CA ARG A 41 35.20 2.53 -0.84
C ARG A 41 35.83 1.16 -0.66
N LEU A 42 37.07 1.09 -0.18
CA LEU A 42 37.84 -0.15 -0.01
C LEU A 42 37.29 -1.01 1.14
N THR A 43 36.82 -0.39 2.22
CA THR A 43 36.30 -1.09 3.40
C THR A 43 34.88 -1.62 3.23
N LYS A 44 34.27 -1.52 2.04
CA LYS A 44 32.89 -1.95 1.72
C LYS A 44 31.80 -1.26 2.56
N VAL A 45 32.16 -0.32 3.44
CA VAL A 45 31.24 0.41 4.33
C VAL A 45 30.17 1.13 3.52
N HIS A 46 30.56 1.76 2.40
CA HIS A 46 29.62 2.44 1.53
C HIS A 46 28.53 1.50 0.98
N SER A 47 28.94 0.36 0.42
CA SER A 47 28.01 -0.61 -0.16
C SER A 47 27.07 -1.20 0.91
N HIS A 48 27.56 -1.41 2.13
CA HIS A 48 26.71 -1.84 3.27
C HIS A 48 25.67 -0.79 3.66
N LEU A 49 26.06 0.48 3.74
CA LEU A 49 25.14 1.58 4.07
C LEU A 49 24.04 1.72 3.00
N VAL A 50 24.40 1.55 1.72
CA VAL A 50 23.44 1.59 0.62
C VAL A 50 22.42 0.45 0.72
N ILE A 51 22.85 -0.77 1.05
CA ILE A 51 21.92 -1.90 1.26
C ILE A 51 20.94 -1.59 2.39
N LEU A 52 21.42 -1.02 3.50
CA LEU A 52 20.56 -0.66 4.64
C LEU A 52 19.53 0.41 4.26
N ASP A 53 19.94 1.50 3.60
CA ASP A 53 19.02 2.56 3.16
C ASP A 53 17.97 2.04 2.17
N LEU A 54 18.35 1.18 1.23
CA LEU A 54 17.39 0.57 0.30
C LEU A 54 16.41 -0.37 1.00
N THR A 55 16.90 -1.16 1.94
CA THR A 55 16.08 -2.05 2.77
C THR A 55 15.06 -1.26 3.56
N ASP A 56 15.52 -0.22 4.26
CA ASP A 56 14.66 0.65 5.06
C ASP A 56 13.60 1.34 4.18
N ARG A 57 13.98 1.82 2.99
CA ARG A 57 13.01 2.47 2.07
C ARG A 57 11.95 1.52 1.56
N ALA A 58 12.32 0.32 1.11
CA ALA A 58 11.35 -0.65 0.63
C ALA A 58 10.44 -1.13 1.77
N ALA A 59 11.01 -1.36 2.96
CA ALA A 59 10.26 -1.73 4.15
C ALA A 59 9.27 -0.64 4.54
N LEU A 60 9.71 0.62 4.62
CA LEU A 60 8.85 1.76 4.94
C LEU A 60 7.75 1.98 3.90
N LYS A 61 8.06 1.84 2.61
CA LYS A 61 7.07 1.95 1.52
C LYS A 61 5.93 0.94 1.67
N HIS A 62 6.25 -0.27 2.16
CA HIS A 62 5.29 -1.36 2.32
C HIS A 62 4.96 -1.65 3.80
N VAL A 63 5.26 -0.71 4.71
CA VAL A 63 5.22 -0.99 6.16
C VAL A 63 3.82 -1.32 6.65
N ARG A 64 2.78 -0.66 6.12
CA ARG A 64 1.38 -0.94 6.44
C ARG A 64 1.02 -2.39 6.09
N THR A 65 1.27 -2.80 4.85
CA THR A 65 0.99 -4.18 4.40
C THR A 65 1.83 -5.20 5.16
N LEU A 66 3.11 -4.92 5.42
CA LEU A 66 4.00 -5.80 6.17
C LEU A 66 3.52 -5.95 7.62
N ALA A 67 3.10 -4.87 8.28
CA ALA A 67 2.55 -4.88 9.63
C ALA A 67 1.25 -5.68 9.71
N THR A 68 0.32 -5.45 8.79
CA THR A 68 -0.94 -6.21 8.75
C THR A 68 -0.70 -7.70 8.50
N LYS A 69 0.18 -8.06 7.56
CA LYS A 69 0.52 -9.46 7.29
C LYS A 69 1.26 -10.11 8.45
N ARG A 70 2.13 -9.37 9.14
CA ARG A 70 2.82 -9.85 10.36
C ARG A 70 1.83 -10.17 11.46
N ALA A 71 0.89 -9.26 11.76
CA ALA A 71 -0.15 -9.47 12.77
C ALA A 71 -1.03 -10.69 12.45
N HIS A 72 -1.41 -10.86 11.19
CA HIS A 72 -2.20 -12.01 10.76
C HIS A 72 -1.42 -13.34 10.84
N MET A 73 -0.14 -13.34 10.46
CA MET A 73 0.68 -14.57 10.43
C MET A 73 1.19 -14.99 11.81
N LEU A 74 1.33 -14.04 12.75
CA LEU A 74 1.72 -14.30 14.14
C LEU A 74 0.51 -14.43 15.07
N SER A 75 -0.69 -14.60 14.53
CA SER A 75 -1.85 -14.96 15.33
C SER A 75 -1.62 -16.32 15.98
N PRO A 76 -1.96 -16.49 17.27
CA PRO A 76 -1.94 -17.81 17.89
C PRO A 76 -2.85 -18.76 17.10
N ASP A 77 -2.40 -20.00 16.92
CA ASP A 77 -3.22 -21.08 16.38
C ASP A 77 -4.33 -21.50 17.36
N GLU A 78 -5.15 -22.47 16.96
CA GLU A 78 -6.23 -23.02 17.80
C GLU A 78 -5.72 -23.57 19.15
N TYR A 79 -4.42 -23.82 19.28
CA TYR A 79 -3.76 -24.37 20.45
C TYR A 79 -2.90 -23.34 21.21
N GLY A 80 -2.94 -22.06 20.81
CA GLY A 80 -2.20 -20.98 21.45
C GLY A 80 -0.72 -20.87 21.06
N ASN A 81 -0.24 -21.67 20.10
CA ASN A 81 1.14 -21.58 19.60
C ASN A 81 1.25 -20.52 18.50
N VAL A 82 2.34 -19.75 18.53
CA VAL A 82 2.66 -18.76 17.48
C VAL A 82 3.87 -19.27 16.71
N SER A 83 3.71 -19.50 15.40
CA SER A 83 4.82 -19.91 14.52
C SER A 83 5.32 -18.73 13.67
N GLU A 84 6.60 -18.41 13.79
CA GLU A 84 7.26 -17.38 12.97
C GLU A 84 7.60 -17.86 11.55
N GLU A 85 7.49 -19.17 11.27
CA GLU A 85 7.95 -19.77 10.01
C GLU A 85 7.21 -19.22 8.77
N ALA A 86 5.90 -18.98 8.91
CA ALA A 86 5.09 -18.41 7.85
C ALA A 86 5.50 -16.96 7.52
N TRP A 87 5.76 -16.17 8.56
CA TRP A 87 6.24 -14.79 8.43
C TRP A 87 7.62 -14.73 7.78
N ASP A 88 8.52 -15.61 8.21
CA ASP A 88 9.87 -15.74 7.67
C ASP A 88 9.89 -16.05 6.18
N LYS A 89 9.02 -16.97 5.75
CA LYS A 89 8.85 -17.32 4.33
C LYS A 89 8.29 -16.15 3.53
N HIS A 90 7.36 -15.40 4.11
CA HIS A 90 6.81 -14.19 3.50
C HIS A 90 7.89 -13.11 3.33
N LEU A 91 8.68 -12.83 4.37
CA LEU A 91 9.80 -11.88 4.28
C LEU A 91 10.85 -12.30 3.26
N ASN A 92 11.21 -13.58 3.19
CA ASN A 92 12.14 -14.08 2.17
C ASN A 92 11.62 -13.81 0.75
N THR A 93 10.31 -13.99 0.54
CA THR A 93 9.65 -13.72 -0.75
C THR A 93 9.68 -12.22 -1.06
N PHE A 94 9.39 -11.38 -0.09
CA PHE A 94 9.46 -9.92 -0.22
C PHE A 94 10.88 -9.45 -0.57
N ILE A 95 11.90 -9.94 0.13
CA ILE A 95 13.30 -9.60 -0.13
C ILE A 95 13.69 -10.02 -1.56
N ARG A 96 13.32 -11.23 -1.98
CA ARG A 96 13.65 -11.75 -3.32
C ARG A 96 12.95 -10.98 -4.44
N LYS A 97 11.67 -10.62 -4.28
CA LYS A 97 10.88 -9.96 -5.33
C LYS A 97 11.06 -8.45 -5.37
N THR A 98 11.28 -7.81 -4.22
CA THR A 98 11.31 -6.34 -4.11
C THR A 98 12.74 -5.81 -3.98
N LEU A 99 13.55 -6.37 -3.07
CA LEU A 99 14.88 -5.83 -2.75
C LEU A 99 15.97 -6.32 -3.69
N LEU A 100 15.96 -7.62 -4.04
CA LEU A 100 17.01 -8.22 -4.85
C LEU A 100 17.14 -7.58 -6.25
N PRO A 101 16.05 -7.26 -6.98
CA PRO A 101 16.17 -6.56 -8.27
C PRO A 101 16.82 -5.18 -8.14
N ASP A 102 16.54 -4.45 -7.07
CA ASP A 102 17.13 -3.13 -6.81
C ASP A 102 18.61 -3.22 -6.41
N PHE A 103 19.01 -4.29 -5.73
CA PHE A 103 20.42 -4.58 -5.43
C PHE A 103 21.20 -4.93 -6.70
N GLN A 104 20.61 -5.75 -7.59
CA GLN A 104 21.21 -6.11 -8.87
C GLN A 104 21.38 -4.91 -9.80
N ARG A 105 20.35 -4.05 -9.91
CA ARG A 105 20.41 -2.79 -10.69
C ARG A 105 21.57 -1.89 -10.26
N ARG A 106 21.90 -1.89 -8.97
CA ARG A 106 22.98 -1.08 -8.39
C ARG A 106 24.32 -1.81 -8.30
N LYS A 107 24.40 -3.06 -8.77
CA LYS A 107 25.61 -3.93 -8.73
C LYS A 107 26.19 -4.11 -7.31
N ILE A 108 25.33 -4.15 -6.30
CA ILE A 108 25.71 -4.30 -4.88
C ILE A 108 25.38 -5.70 -4.31
N ASP A 109 24.89 -6.60 -5.16
CA ASP A 109 24.54 -7.99 -4.85
C ASP A 109 25.76 -8.84 -4.45
N HIS A 110 26.97 -8.46 -4.91
CA HIS A 110 28.22 -9.10 -4.50
C HIS A 110 28.45 -9.12 -2.97
N LEU A 111 27.86 -8.19 -2.22
CA LEU A 111 27.93 -8.20 -0.76
C LEU A 111 27.06 -9.29 -0.12
N LEU A 112 26.01 -9.73 -0.81
CA LEU A 112 25.15 -10.83 -0.36
C LEU A 112 25.76 -12.19 -0.68
N ALA A 113 26.67 -12.25 -1.66
CA ALA A 113 27.29 -13.50 -2.12
C ALA A 113 28.25 -14.13 -1.11
N SER A 114 28.89 -13.34 -0.23
CA SER A 114 29.87 -13.86 0.73
C SER A 114 29.25 -14.74 1.82
N ASP A 115 28.09 -14.36 2.36
CA ASP A 115 27.33 -15.15 3.35
C ASP A 115 25.82 -14.87 3.22
N PRO A 116 25.14 -15.53 2.27
CA PRO A 116 23.75 -15.24 1.95
C PRO A 116 22.82 -15.38 3.16
N LYS A 117 23.06 -16.40 4.01
CA LYS A 117 22.21 -16.67 5.17
C LYS A 117 22.30 -15.57 6.22
N ARG A 118 23.53 -15.18 6.61
CA ARG A 118 23.73 -14.14 7.63
C ARG A 118 23.30 -12.76 7.15
N HIS A 119 23.47 -12.48 5.86
CA HIS A 119 22.98 -11.23 5.28
C HIS A 119 21.45 -11.19 5.23
N LEU A 120 20.81 -12.27 4.81
CA LEU A 120 19.34 -12.37 4.79
C LEU A 120 18.75 -12.23 6.20
N GLY A 121 19.37 -12.88 7.20
CA GLY A 121 18.99 -12.71 8.61
C GLY A 121 19.09 -11.25 9.07
N ARG A 122 20.18 -10.55 8.74
CA ARG A 122 20.32 -9.11 9.06
C ARG A 122 19.26 -8.23 8.40
N LEU A 123 18.90 -8.52 7.15
CA LEU A 123 17.83 -7.80 6.45
C LEU A 123 16.48 -8.03 7.12
N ARG A 124 16.17 -9.29 7.47
CA ARG A 124 14.93 -9.65 8.17
C ARG A 124 14.82 -8.93 9.51
N SER A 125 15.82 -9.06 10.39
CA SER A 125 15.82 -8.36 11.69
C SER A 125 15.77 -6.83 11.56
N ARG A 126 16.21 -6.26 10.43
CA ARG A 126 16.07 -4.83 10.15
C ARG A 126 14.62 -4.49 9.80
N ILE A 127 14.00 -5.26 8.90
CA ILE A 127 12.59 -5.11 8.52
C ILE A 127 11.69 -5.34 9.73
N ASP A 128 11.90 -6.41 10.50
CA ASP A 128 11.13 -6.70 11.72
C ASP A 128 11.17 -5.52 12.68
N ARG A 129 12.35 -4.94 12.96
CA ARG A 129 12.45 -3.73 13.79
C ARG A 129 11.70 -2.51 13.25
N ILE A 130 11.59 -2.38 11.93
CA ILE A 130 10.80 -1.29 11.31
C ILE A 130 9.32 -1.56 11.48
N VAL A 131 8.89 -2.80 11.26
CA VAL A 131 7.49 -3.23 11.37
C VAL A 131 7.02 -3.23 12.83
N ASP A 132 7.84 -3.70 13.78
CA ASP A 132 7.52 -3.74 15.22
C ASP A 132 7.47 -2.34 15.83
N ARG A 133 8.34 -1.44 15.35
CA ARG A 133 8.31 -0.02 15.76
C ARG A 133 7.17 0.74 15.11
N TYR A 134 6.63 0.21 14.00
CA TYR A 134 5.47 0.78 13.37
C TYR A 134 4.26 0.53 14.26
N GLN A 135 4.07 1.42 15.22
CA GLN A 135 2.81 1.57 15.91
C GLN A 135 1.80 1.98 14.85
N VAL A 136 0.68 1.25 14.77
CA VAL A 136 -0.55 1.78 14.19
C VAL A 136 -0.92 2.95 15.10
N THR A 137 -0.31 4.10 14.88
CA THR A 137 -0.92 5.36 15.29
C THR A 137 -2.27 5.32 14.61
N ALA A 138 -3.36 5.47 15.37
CA ALA A 138 -4.70 5.57 14.82
C ALA A 138 -4.64 6.39 13.52
N PRO A 139 -5.24 5.90 12.43
CA PRO A 139 -4.94 6.35 11.08
C PRO A 139 -5.18 7.86 11.01
N SER A 140 -4.14 8.61 10.65
CA SER A 140 -4.39 9.85 9.91
C SER A 140 -4.70 9.42 8.49
N ASP A 141 -5.99 9.30 8.20
CA ASP A 141 -6.61 9.65 6.94
C ASP A 141 -5.78 10.70 6.19
N THR A 142 -5.82 10.68 4.86
CA THR A 142 -5.01 11.47 3.90
C THR A 142 -3.67 10.78 3.59
N GLU A 143 -3.53 10.03 2.51
CA GLU A 143 -3.73 10.49 1.14
C GLU A 143 -4.48 9.42 0.31
N VAL A 144 -5.75 9.71 0.00
CA VAL A 144 -6.61 9.12 -1.07
C VAL A 144 -7.54 7.93 -0.70
N GLU A 145 -7.47 7.32 0.48
CA GLU A 145 -8.40 6.21 0.86
C GLU A 145 -9.55 6.60 1.82
N ASP A 146 -9.47 7.72 2.55
CA ASP A 146 -10.47 8.13 3.57
C ASP A 146 -11.24 9.41 3.20
N LEU A 147 -12.02 9.37 2.12
CA LEU A 147 -13.09 10.36 1.94
C LEU A 147 -14.47 9.73 1.75
N MET A 148 -14.56 8.40 1.64
CA MET A 148 -15.84 7.71 1.66
C MET A 148 -15.68 6.32 2.29
N THR A 149 -16.30 6.13 3.45
CA THR A 149 -16.63 4.81 3.99
C THR A 149 -17.42 4.00 2.96
N GLY A 150 -17.42 2.66 3.05
CA GLY A 150 -18.21 1.82 2.13
C GLY A 150 -19.68 2.25 2.03
N ARG A 151 -20.26 2.72 3.14
CA ARG A 151 -21.61 3.26 3.18
C ARG A 151 -21.75 4.65 2.57
N GLU A 152 -20.77 5.53 2.71
CA GLU A 152 -20.74 6.80 1.99
C GLU A 152 -20.59 6.59 0.48
N PHE A 153 -19.85 5.56 0.06
CA PHE A 153 -19.77 5.17 -1.34
C PHE A 153 -21.10 4.62 -1.89
N GLU A 154 -21.85 3.84 -1.09
CA GLU A 154 -23.21 3.42 -1.43
C GLU A 154 -24.17 4.62 -1.56
N VAL A 155 -24.08 5.59 -0.63
CA VAL A 155 -24.85 6.84 -0.69
C VAL A 155 -24.50 7.64 -1.95
N TYR A 156 -23.22 7.75 -2.28
CA TYR A 156 -22.73 8.40 -3.50
C TYR A 156 -23.25 7.74 -4.77
N CYS A 157 -23.21 6.40 -4.84
CA CYS A 157 -23.73 5.66 -5.99
C CYS A 157 -25.26 5.82 -6.13
N ARG A 158 -26.00 5.84 -5.01
CA ARG A 158 -27.44 6.12 -5.00
C ARG A 158 -27.72 7.52 -5.56
N GLU A 159 -26.94 8.52 -5.15
CA GLU A 159 -27.10 9.89 -5.65
C GLU A 159 -26.86 9.99 -7.16
N ILE A 160 -25.82 9.33 -7.69
CA ILE A 160 -25.58 9.24 -9.14
C ILE A 160 -26.78 8.61 -9.88
N LEU A 161 -27.36 7.54 -9.33
CA LEU A 161 -28.52 6.88 -9.92
C LEU A 161 -29.75 7.80 -9.92
N GLN A 162 -29.97 8.52 -8.83
CA GLN A 162 -31.02 9.53 -8.71
C GLN A 162 -30.82 10.68 -9.71
N GLU A 163 -29.58 11.14 -9.88
CA GLU A 163 -29.22 12.11 -10.92
C GLU A 163 -29.49 11.60 -12.34
N ALA A 164 -29.28 10.30 -12.59
CA ALA A 164 -29.58 9.64 -13.87
C ALA A 164 -31.09 9.34 -14.07
N GLY A 165 -31.95 9.80 -13.15
CA GLY A 165 -33.40 9.63 -13.22
C GLY A 165 -33.90 8.25 -12.77
N TRP A 166 -33.10 7.51 -12.00
CA TRP A 166 -33.52 6.28 -11.35
C TRP A 166 -34.06 6.56 -9.95
N GLN A 167 -35.11 5.85 -9.56
CA GLN A 167 -35.61 5.84 -8.20
C GLN A 167 -34.79 4.84 -7.39
N ALA A 168 -33.73 5.31 -6.71
CA ALA A 168 -32.79 4.45 -5.98
C ALA A 168 -32.93 4.58 -4.45
N ALA A 169 -32.83 3.46 -3.73
CA ALA A 169 -32.73 3.41 -2.27
C ALA A 169 -31.73 2.39 -1.75
N LEU A 170 -31.31 2.66 -0.51
CA LEU A 170 -30.49 1.79 0.32
C LEU A 170 -31.41 0.91 1.17
N PRO A 171 -31.32 -0.42 1.08
CA PRO A 171 -32.04 -1.33 1.97
C PRO A 171 -31.70 -1.10 3.45
N PRO A 172 -32.63 -1.37 4.39
CA PRO A 172 -32.33 -1.33 5.82
C PRO A 172 -31.34 -2.46 6.17
N GLY A 173 -30.08 -2.06 6.38
CA GLY A 173 -28.93 -2.96 6.34
C GLY A 173 -28.87 -4.15 7.31
N SER A 174 -27.93 -5.05 6.98
CA SER A 174 -27.59 -6.32 7.63
C SER A 174 -28.67 -7.39 7.55
N GLY A 175 -28.96 -7.85 6.33
CA GLY A 175 -29.83 -9.00 6.06
C GLY A 175 -29.95 -9.33 4.57
N ASP A 176 -29.65 -8.35 3.72
CA ASP A 176 -29.77 -8.47 2.28
C ASP A 176 -28.50 -9.09 1.73
N GLN A 177 -28.63 -10.30 1.19
CA GLN A 177 -27.56 -11.20 0.75
C GLN A 177 -26.74 -10.64 -0.44
N GLY A 178 -26.09 -9.48 -0.28
CA GLY A 178 -25.26 -8.83 -1.30
C GLY A 178 -25.91 -7.69 -2.09
N ALA A 179 -27.07 -7.17 -1.68
CA ALA A 179 -27.71 -6.01 -2.32
C ALA A 179 -27.40 -4.72 -1.57
N ASP A 180 -26.72 -3.76 -2.21
CA ASP A 180 -26.37 -2.48 -1.57
C ASP A 180 -27.32 -1.36 -1.99
N ILE A 181 -27.76 -1.33 -3.26
CA ILE A 181 -28.75 -0.36 -3.77
C ILE A 181 -29.79 -1.08 -4.62
N ILE A 182 -31.05 -0.67 -4.48
CA ILE A 182 -32.15 -1.08 -5.36
C ILE A 182 -32.62 0.16 -6.12
N ALA A 183 -32.64 0.09 -7.45
CA ALA A 183 -33.03 1.22 -8.31
C ALA A 183 -34.08 0.81 -9.35
N GLU A 184 -35.04 1.71 -9.63
CA GLU A 184 -36.10 1.49 -10.61
C GLU A 184 -36.22 2.66 -11.59
N LYS A 185 -36.42 2.35 -12.87
CA LYS A 185 -36.68 3.34 -13.92
C LYS A 185 -37.50 2.71 -15.04
N ASP A 186 -38.56 3.39 -15.48
CA ASP A 186 -39.39 2.97 -16.61
C ASP A 186 -39.90 1.51 -16.52
N GLY A 187 -40.26 1.05 -15.32
CA GLY A 187 -40.72 -0.32 -15.05
C GLY A 187 -39.61 -1.38 -15.02
N SER A 188 -38.34 -0.97 -15.13
CA SER A 188 -37.16 -1.83 -14.99
C SER A 188 -36.54 -1.65 -13.60
N ARG A 189 -36.33 -2.75 -12.89
CA ARG A 189 -35.71 -2.78 -11.56
C ARG A 189 -34.31 -3.40 -11.64
N VAL A 190 -33.34 -2.80 -10.95
CA VAL A 190 -31.97 -3.29 -10.86
C VAL A 190 -31.52 -3.34 -9.41
N VAL A 191 -30.71 -4.34 -9.09
CA VAL A 191 -30.00 -4.49 -7.82
C VAL A 191 -28.53 -4.27 -8.09
N ILE A 192 -27.91 -3.40 -7.30
CA ILE A 192 -26.54 -2.94 -7.51
C ILE A 192 -25.74 -3.27 -6.26
N GLN A 193 -24.58 -3.90 -6.45
CA GLN A 193 -23.61 -4.12 -5.38
C GLN A 193 -22.46 -3.11 -5.53
N CYS A 194 -22.23 -2.32 -4.49
CA CYS A 194 -21.21 -1.30 -4.42
C CYS A 194 -20.01 -1.86 -3.65
N LYS A 195 -18.88 -2.03 -4.33
CA LYS A 195 -17.64 -2.40 -3.65
C LYS A 195 -16.57 -1.34 -3.89
N PHE A 196 -16.16 -0.70 -2.81
CA PHE A 196 -15.11 0.32 -2.85
C PHE A 196 -13.73 -0.33 -2.75
N TYR A 197 -13.13 -0.68 -3.89
CA TYR A 197 -11.74 -1.14 -3.98
C TYR A 197 -11.01 -0.56 -5.20
N ASN A 198 -9.69 -0.47 -5.09
CA ASN A 198 -8.82 -0.04 -6.19
C ASN A 198 -8.33 -1.28 -6.97
N GLY A 199 -9.17 -1.84 -7.85
CA GLY A 199 -8.89 -3.10 -8.56
C GLY A 199 -10.02 -3.58 -9.47
N ALA A 200 -9.83 -4.71 -10.16
CA ALA A 200 -10.88 -5.34 -10.96
C ALA A 200 -11.88 -6.10 -10.08
N VAL A 201 -13.16 -6.09 -10.47
CA VAL A 201 -14.22 -6.84 -9.78
C VAL A 201 -13.95 -8.34 -9.90
N GLY A 202 -13.84 -9.02 -8.76
CA GLY A 202 -13.68 -10.48 -8.73
C GLY A 202 -14.99 -11.20 -9.02
N ASN A 203 -14.92 -12.39 -9.65
CA ASN A 203 -16.09 -13.19 -10.03
C ASN A 203 -17.06 -13.47 -8.86
N LYS A 204 -16.53 -13.55 -7.62
CA LYS A 204 -17.35 -13.72 -6.42
C LYS A 204 -18.34 -12.57 -6.19
N ALA A 205 -17.94 -11.32 -6.44
CA ALA A 205 -18.84 -10.17 -6.31
C ALA A 205 -19.95 -10.19 -7.38
N VAL A 206 -19.62 -10.62 -8.61
CA VAL A 206 -20.63 -10.79 -9.67
C VAL A 206 -21.65 -11.87 -9.30
N GLN A 207 -21.20 -12.97 -8.68
CA GLN A 207 -22.08 -14.04 -8.19
C GLN A 207 -22.97 -13.57 -7.03
N GLU A 208 -22.43 -12.76 -6.12
CA GLU A 208 -23.19 -12.14 -5.02
C GLU A 208 -24.30 -11.23 -5.56
N ALA A 209 -23.98 -10.33 -6.51
CA ALA A 209 -24.95 -9.45 -7.14
C ALA A 209 -26.06 -10.21 -7.89
N TYR A 210 -25.71 -11.27 -8.63
CA TYR A 210 -26.69 -12.11 -9.32
C TYR A 210 -27.65 -12.81 -8.36
N ALA A 211 -27.13 -13.36 -7.25
CA ALA A 211 -27.96 -13.99 -6.21
C ALA A 211 -28.87 -12.97 -5.52
N ALA A 212 -28.36 -11.76 -5.28
CA ALA A 212 -29.10 -10.67 -4.68
C ALA A 212 -30.26 -10.19 -5.57
N ALA A 213 -30.05 -10.08 -6.89
CA ALA A 213 -31.10 -9.77 -7.85
C ALA A 213 -32.24 -10.81 -7.82
N ALA A 214 -31.89 -12.10 -7.86
CA ALA A 214 -32.87 -13.18 -7.80
C ALA A 214 -33.67 -13.20 -6.48
N PHE A 215 -33.04 -12.86 -5.36
CA PHE A 215 -33.71 -12.78 -4.05
C PHE A 215 -34.68 -11.58 -3.98
N GLN A 216 -34.29 -10.43 -4.52
CA GLN A 216 -35.11 -9.23 -4.53
C GLN A 216 -36.34 -9.34 -5.44
N ASP A 217 -36.24 -10.05 -6.56
CA ASP A 217 -37.37 -10.35 -7.43
C ASP A 217 -38.37 -11.32 -6.77
N ALA A 218 -37.90 -12.20 -5.87
CA ALA A 218 -38.74 -13.18 -5.21
C ALA A 218 -39.53 -12.63 -4.00
N HIS A 219 -39.06 -11.58 -3.31
CA HIS A 219 -39.46 -11.38 -1.90
C HIS A 219 -40.17 -10.10 -1.45
N MET A 220 -40.34 -8.98 -2.18
CA MET A 220 -40.99 -7.78 -1.58
C MET A 220 -41.79 -6.80 -2.49
N PRO A 221 -43.07 -6.53 -2.18
CA PRO A 221 -43.90 -5.42 -2.70
C PRO A 221 -43.73 -4.05 -1.97
N TRP A 222 -42.84 -3.96 -0.99
CA TRP A 222 -42.78 -2.86 -0.01
C TRP A 222 -42.26 -1.50 -0.53
N TRP A 223 -41.62 -1.44 -1.70
CA TRP A 223 -41.01 -0.22 -2.24
C TRP A 223 -42.03 0.87 -2.65
N SER A 224 -43.28 0.48 -2.93
CA SER A 224 -44.31 1.36 -3.50
C SER A 224 -44.87 2.44 -2.54
N GLN A 225 -44.51 2.48 -1.25
CA GLN A 225 -45.17 3.34 -0.26
C GLN A 225 -44.44 4.65 0.13
N THR A 226 -43.21 4.92 -0.35
CA THR A 226 -42.36 5.99 0.22
C THR A 226 -42.07 7.23 -0.65
N GLN A 227 -42.65 7.39 -1.85
CA GLN A 227 -42.27 8.50 -2.76
C GLN A 227 -43.24 9.68 -2.80
N SER A 228 -42.82 10.85 -2.30
CA SER A 228 -43.38 12.15 -2.69
C SER A 228 -42.31 13.25 -2.88
N SER A 229 -41.76 13.31 -4.12
CA SER A 229 -41.43 14.52 -4.93
C SER A 229 -40.28 15.51 -4.53
N PRO A 230 -39.74 16.35 -5.45
CA PRO A 230 -38.32 16.26 -5.89
C PRO A 230 -37.51 17.60 -6.06
N SER A 231 -36.23 17.50 -6.50
CA SER A 231 -35.57 18.25 -7.63
C SER A 231 -34.28 19.12 -7.42
N GLN A 232 -33.13 18.63 -7.97
CA GLN A 232 -32.06 19.27 -8.83
C GLN A 232 -30.92 20.18 -8.23
N PRO A 233 -29.75 20.47 -8.89
CA PRO A 233 -28.78 19.60 -9.61
C PRO A 233 -27.23 19.99 -9.60
N ILE A 234 -26.36 19.06 -10.11
CA ILE A 234 -25.02 19.13 -10.82
C ILE A 234 -23.66 19.36 -10.09
N SER A 235 -22.71 18.37 -10.14
CA SER A 235 -21.50 18.37 -11.03
C SER A 235 -20.44 17.24 -10.84
N SER A 236 -20.25 16.46 -11.92
CA SER A 236 -19.04 15.79 -12.51
C SER A 236 -18.02 14.93 -11.72
N HIS A 237 -18.01 13.64 -12.13
CA HIS A 237 -16.88 12.77 -12.54
C HIS A 237 -15.90 12.19 -11.50
N THR A 238 -16.08 10.91 -11.16
CA THR A 238 -14.99 9.93 -10.94
C THR A 238 -15.49 8.54 -11.35
N ARG A 239 -14.69 7.74 -12.07
CA ARG A 239 -15.07 6.36 -12.47
C ARG A 239 -14.82 5.42 -11.29
N THR A 240 -15.88 4.79 -10.81
CA THR A 240 -15.83 3.71 -9.81
C THR A 240 -16.72 2.56 -10.30
N ALA A 241 -16.32 1.32 -10.03
CA ALA A 241 -16.96 0.14 -10.59
C ALA A 241 -18.11 -0.35 -9.71
N CYS A 242 -19.31 -0.39 -10.28
CA CYS A 242 -20.49 -1.07 -9.73
C CYS A 242 -20.82 -2.26 -10.63
N CYS A 243 -21.31 -3.35 -10.04
CA CYS A 243 -21.85 -4.50 -10.76
C CYS A 243 -23.35 -4.64 -10.52
#